data_AF-A0AA40MLF6-F1
#
_entry.id   AF-A0AA40MLF6-F1
#
_cell.length_a   1.000
_cell.length_b   1.000
_cell.length_c   1.000
_cell.angle_alpha   90.00
_cell.angle_beta   90.00
_cell.angle_gamma   90.00
#
_symmetry.space_group_name_H-M   'P 1'
#
loop_
_entity.id
_entity.type
_entity.pdbx_description
1 polymer ?
#
loop_
_entity_poly.entity_id
_entity_poly.type
_entity_poly.pdbx_seq_one_letter_code
_entity_poly.pdbx_strand_id
1 'polypeptide(L)'
;SLMCLHAARLPTRVDATGRLIALADQDRSRWDAELIREGMMLLELSARGLETSEYHLEAAIASFHVLAPRAEDTNWKDIIALYDALLVIKPSAVVALNRAIAIAEHEGAARGLEEISAIAQRDRMASYP
;
A
#
# COMPACT_ATOMS: atom_id res chain seq x y z
N SER A 1 4.69 0.94 -13.88
CA SER A 1 5.20 0.96 -12.51
C SER A 1 4.29 0.21 -11.55
N LEU A 2 3.13 0.76 -11.17
CA LEU A 2 2.21 0.17 -10.17
C LEU A 2 1.89 -1.32 -10.42
N MET A 3 1.52 -1.68 -11.65
CA MET A 3 1.19 -3.05 -11.99
C MET A 3 2.38 -4.01 -11.81
N CYS A 4 3.61 -3.60 -12.15
CA CYS A 4 4.82 -4.40 -11.93
C CYS A 4 5.03 -4.66 -10.42
N LEU A 5 4.93 -3.61 -9.61
CA LEU A 5 5.10 -3.69 -8.15
C LEU A 5 4.04 -4.60 -7.51
N HIS A 6 2.79 -4.54 -7.99
CA HIS A 6 1.74 -5.47 -7.55
C HIS A 6 1.93 -6.89 -8.07
N ALA A 7 2.42 -7.05 -9.31
CA ALA A 7 2.64 -8.35 -9.93
C ALA A 7 3.79 -9.11 -9.25
N ALA A 8 4.80 -8.40 -8.77
CA ALA A 8 5.99 -8.99 -8.15
C ALA A 8 5.68 -9.94 -6.98
N ARG A 9 4.58 -9.69 -6.26
CA ARG A 9 4.16 -10.50 -5.09
C ARG A 9 3.15 -11.60 -5.42
N LEU A 10 2.61 -11.67 -6.64
CA LEU A 10 1.57 -12.64 -7.02
C LEU A 10 1.87 -14.09 -6.60
N PRO A 11 3.11 -14.61 -6.72
CA PRO A 11 3.44 -15.99 -6.34
C PRO A 11 3.21 -16.33 -4.86
N THR A 12 3.00 -15.32 -4.00
CA THR A 12 2.90 -15.45 -2.54
C THR A 12 1.58 -14.97 -1.97
N ARG A 13 0.63 -14.55 -2.82
CA ARG A 13 -0.67 -14.02 -2.36
C ARG A 13 -1.64 -15.10 -1.88
N VAL A 14 -1.41 -16.36 -2.25
CA VAL A 14 -2.28 -17.48 -1.91
C VAL A 14 -1.48 -18.64 -1.33
N ASP A 15 -2.05 -19.33 -0.35
CA ASP A 15 -1.49 -20.57 0.19
C ASP A 15 -1.82 -21.78 -0.70
N ALA A 16 -1.33 -22.97 -0.33
CA ALA A 16 -1.59 -24.21 -1.07
C ALA A 16 -3.08 -24.60 -1.13
N THR A 17 -3.93 -24.01 -0.29
CA THR A 17 -5.39 -24.21 -0.26
C THR A 17 -6.15 -23.13 -1.02
N GLY A 18 -5.45 -22.16 -1.61
CA GLY A 18 -6.05 -21.04 -2.35
C GLY A 18 -6.53 -19.88 -1.46
N ARG A 19 -6.22 -19.89 -0.16
CA ARG A 19 -6.60 -18.80 0.75
C ARG A 19 -5.64 -17.62 0.63
N LEU A 20 -6.16 -16.41 0.77
CA LEU A 20 -5.35 -15.20 0.75
C LEU A 20 -4.39 -15.15 1.94
N ILE A 21 -3.13 -14.80 1.65
CA ILE A 21 -2.10 -14.53 2.65
C ILE A 21 -2.00 -13.01 2.84
N ALA A 22 -2.07 -12.56 4.10
CA ALA A 22 -1.92 -11.15 4.44
C ALA A 22 -0.54 -10.64 4.00
N LEU A 23 -0.43 -9.37 3.58
CA LEU A 23 0.81 -8.84 2.99
C LEU A 23 2.03 -8.99 3.92
N ALA A 24 1.83 -8.86 5.24
CA ALA A 24 2.89 -9.04 6.23
C ALA A 24 3.41 -10.49 6.34
N ASP A 25 2.56 -11.47 6.00
CA ASP A 25 2.85 -12.89 6.10
C ASP A 25 3.36 -13.49 4.77
N GLN A 26 3.39 -12.69 3.70
CA GLN A 26 3.90 -13.14 2.40
C GLN A 26 5.42 -13.34 2.45
N ASP A 27 5.88 -14.47 1.91
CA ASP A 27 7.31 -14.77 1.82
C ASP A 27 8.00 -13.86 0.79
N ARG A 28 8.56 -12.75 1.27
CA ARG A 28 9.23 -11.74 0.43
C ARG A 28 10.42 -12.27 -0.34
N SER A 29 11.03 -13.38 0.09
CA SER A 29 12.14 -14.01 -0.64
C SER A 29 11.71 -14.60 -1.99
N ARG A 30 10.41 -14.81 -2.18
CA ARG A 30 9.80 -15.34 -3.40
C ARG A 30 9.19 -14.25 -4.28
N TRP A 31 9.39 -12.98 -3.94
CA TRP A 31 8.94 -11.87 -4.78
C TRP A 31 9.84 -11.71 -6.01
N ASP A 32 9.23 -11.35 -7.14
CA ASP A 32 9.92 -11.21 -8.41
C ASP A 32 10.78 -9.93 -8.42
N ALA A 33 12.09 -10.13 -8.26
CA ALA A 33 13.06 -9.03 -8.23
C ALA A 33 13.16 -8.27 -9.56
N GLU A 34 12.87 -8.91 -10.71
CA GLU A 34 12.90 -8.24 -12.01
C GLU A 34 11.73 -7.28 -12.14
N LEU A 35 10.51 -7.71 -11.77
CA LEU A 35 9.33 -6.86 -11.74
C LEU A 35 9.45 -5.71 -10.74
N ILE A 36 10.10 -5.94 -9.58
CA ILE A 36 10.41 -4.87 -8.63
C ILE A 36 11.33 -3.84 -9.28
N ARG A 37 12.46 -4.28 -9.87
CA ARG A 37 13.43 -3.40 -10.54
C ARG A 37 12.79 -2.59 -11.66
N GLU A 38 11.99 -3.23 -12.52
CA GLU A 38 11.26 -2.56 -13.59
C GLU A 38 10.22 -1.57 -13.04
N GLY A 39 9.47 -1.98 -12.02
CA GLY A 39 8.48 -1.13 -11.35
C GLY A 39 9.11 0.14 -10.78
N MET A 40 10.27 0.03 -10.15
CA MET A 40 11.05 1.14 -9.61
C MET A 40 11.56 2.08 -10.70
N MET A 41 12.16 1.53 -11.76
CA MET A 41 12.63 2.33 -12.90
C MET A 41 11.48 3.11 -13.54
N LEU A 42 10.33 2.47 -13.76
CA LEU A 42 9.15 3.12 -14.31
C LEU A 42 8.58 4.19 -13.37
N LEU A 43 8.64 3.98 -12.04
CA LEU A 43 8.21 4.97 -11.06
C LEU A 43 9.07 6.23 -11.18
N GLU A 44 10.40 6.05 -11.15
CA GLU A 44 11.35 7.15 -11.25
C GLU A 44 11.19 7.93 -12.56
N LEU A 45 11.02 7.23 -13.70
CA LEU A 45 10.78 7.87 -14.99
C LEU A 45 9.48 8.68 -15.00
N SER A 46 8.40 8.13 -14.43
CA SER A 46 7.10 8.81 -14.37
C SER A 46 7.12 10.06 -13.48
N ALA A 47 7.92 10.04 -12.41
CA ALA A 47 8.01 11.13 -11.44
C ALA A 47 8.85 12.34 -11.91
N ARG A 48 9.38 12.33 -13.15
CA ARG A 48 10.18 13.45 -13.70
C ARG A 48 9.36 14.64 -14.18
N GLY A 49 8.04 14.46 -14.32
CA GLY A 49 7.12 15.54 -14.69
C GLY A 49 6.79 16.48 -13.53
N LEU A 50 5.96 17.50 -13.80
CA LEU A 50 5.45 18.43 -12.79
C LEU A 50 4.15 17.95 -12.12
N GLU A 51 3.50 16.94 -12.70
CA GLU A 51 2.21 16.43 -12.24
C GLU A 51 2.38 15.15 -11.42
N THR A 52 1.68 15.09 -10.28
CA THR A 52 1.53 13.86 -9.49
C THR A 52 0.09 13.40 -9.58
N SER A 53 -0.11 12.15 -9.97
CA SER A 53 -1.43 11.51 -10.11
C SER A 53 -1.64 10.44 -9.03
N GLU A 54 -2.88 9.95 -8.89
CA GLU A 54 -3.21 8.85 -7.98
C GLU A 54 -2.29 7.62 -8.19
N TYR A 55 -1.95 7.31 -9.45
CA TYR A 55 -1.11 6.17 -9.78
C TYR A 55 0.35 6.36 -9.38
N HIS A 56 0.85 7.59 -9.33
CA HIS A 56 2.19 7.87 -8.78
C HIS A 56 2.24 7.57 -7.29
N LEU A 57 1.22 8.01 -6.55
CA LEU A 57 1.12 7.79 -5.10
C LEU A 57 0.87 6.33 -4.76
N GLU A 58 -0.05 5.66 -5.47
CA GLU A 58 -0.28 4.23 -5.30
C GLU A 58 0.99 3.41 -5.62
N ALA A 59 1.74 3.78 -6.66
CA ALA A 59 3.01 3.12 -7.00
C ALA A 59 4.10 3.37 -5.94
N ALA A 60 4.17 4.58 -5.39
CA ALA A 60 5.08 4.89 -4.30
C ALA A 60 4.73 4.10 -3.03
N ILE A 61 3.44 3.98 -2.67
CA ILE A 61 3.03 3.13 -1.53
C ILE A 61 3.43 1.68 -1.77
N ALA A 62 3.16 1.15 -2.97
CA ALA A 62 3.54 -0.21 -3.32
C ALA A 62 5.06 -0.42 -3.28
N SER A 63 5.87 0.58 -3.66
CA SER A 63 7.33 0.48 -3.65
C SER A 63 7.89 0.32 -2.23
N PHE A 64 7.36 1.05 -1.24
CA PHE A 64 7.78 0.90 0.15
C PHE A 64 7.57 -0.53 0.68
N HIS A 65 6.47 -1.19 0.28
CA HIS A 65 6.25 -2.57 0.66
C HIS A 65 7.23 -3.54 0.00
N VAL A 66 7.48 -3.41 -1.30
CA VAL A 66 8.36 -4.35 -2.02
C VAL A 66 9.85 -4.15 -1.75
N LEU A 67 10.25 -2.95 -1.32
CA LEU A 67 11.64 -2.65 -0.98
C LEU A 67 12.03 -3.02 0.46
N ALA A 68 11.05 -3.15 1.37
CA ALA A 68 11.31 -3.53 2.75
C ALA A 68 11.71 -5.02 2.82
N PRO A 69 12.89 -5.38 3.39
CA PRO A 69 13.31 -6.78 3.47
C PRO A 69 12.39 -7.63 4.35
N ARG A 70 11.89 -7.07 5.46
CA ARG A 70 10.92 -7.69 6.35
C ARG A 70 9.69 -6.81 6.52
N ALA A 71 8.58 -7.38 6.97
CA ALA A 71 7.34 -6.63 7.19
C ALA A 71 7.55 -5.49 8.18
N GLU A 72 8.24 -5.75 9.29
CA GLU A 72 8.57 -4.74 10.30
C GLU A 72 9.51 -3.62 9.82
N ASP A 73 10.24 -3.82 8.72
CA ASP A 73 11.13 -2.81 8.13
C ASP A 73 10.39 -1.81 7.22
N THR A 74 9.07 -1.98 7.06
CA THR A 74 8.25 -1.13 6.20
C THR A 74 8.20 0.29 6.79
N ASN A 75 8.58 1.30 6.00
CA ASN A 75 8.54 2.69 6.44
C ASN A 75 7.11 3.24 6.43
N TRP A 76 6.38 2.94 7.50
CA TRP A 76 4.99 3.35 7.66
C TRP A 76 4.80 4.85 7.73
N LYS A 77 5.77 5.60 8.28
CA LYS A 77 5.71 7.07 8.34
C LYS A 77 5.57 7.70 6.96
N ASP A 78 6.40 7.26 6.00
CA ASP A 78 6.33 7.79 4.64
C ASP A 78 5.09 7.29 3.89
N ILE A 79 4.65 6.05 4.15
CA ILE A 79 3.37 5.54 3.62
C ILE A 79 2.18 6.38 4.11
N ILE A 80 2.16 6.80 5.38
CA ILE A 80 1.11 7.69 5.92
C ILE A 80 1.09 9.01 5.13
N ALA A 81 2.25 9.63 4.91
CA ALA A 81 2.34 10.87 4.15
C ALA A 81 1.87 10.71 2.69
N LEU A 82 2.13 9.56 2.07
CA LEU A 82 1.62 9.24 0.73
C LEU A 82 0.09 9.06 0.73
N TYR A 83 -0.47 8.43 1.76
CA TYR A 83 -1.93 8.34 1.91
C TYR A 83 -2.57 9.70 2.21
N ASP A 84 -1.93 10.57 2.98
CA ASP A 84 -2.37 11.95 3.18
C ASP A 84 -2.46 12.68 1.83
N ALA A 85 -1.41 12.59 1.00
CA ALA A 85 -1.42 13.16 -0.34
C ALA A 85 -2.49 12.52 -1.25
N LEU A 86 -2.68 11.20 -1.15
CA LEU A 86 -3.66 10.48 -1.96
C LEU A 86 -5.10 10.88 -1.58
N LEU A 87 -5.38 11.13 -0.30
CA LEU A 87 -6.70 11.60 0.16
C LEU A 87 -7.07 12.97 -0.42
N VAL A 88 -6.08 13.84 -0.65
CA VAL A 88 -6.32 15.16 -1.29
C VAL A 88 -6.83 15.00 -2.72
N ILE A 89 -6.28 14.05 -3.47
CA ILE A 89 -6.60 13.84 -4.89
C ILE A 89 -7.77 12.88 -5.09
N LYS A 90 -7.90 11.87 -4.22
CA LYS A 90 -8.87 10.77 -4.30
C LYS A 90 -9.53 10.53 -2.92
N PRO A 91 -10.39 11.46 -2.45
CA PRO A 91 -11.08 11.30 -1.18
C PRO A 91 -12.03 10.11 -1.24
N SER A 92 -11.68 9.03 -0.54
CA SER A 92 -12.51 7.83 -0.46
C SER A 92 -12.33 7.12 0.89
N ALA A 93 -13.38 6.42 1.33
CA ALA A 93 -13.34 5.67 2.58
C ALA A 93 -12.29 4.55 2.56
N VAL A 94 -12.02 3.96 1.39
CA VAL A 94 -10.98 2.92 1.23
C VAL A 94 -9.58 3.51 1.42
N VAL A 95 -9.29 4.67 0.84
CA VAL A 95 -8.01 5.35 1.04
C VAL A 95 -7.86 5.77 2.51
N ALA A 96 -8.93 6.29 3.13
CA ALA A 96 -8.91 6.65 4.55
C ALA A 96 -8.69 5.44 5.47
N LEU A 97 -9.30 4.29 5.15
CA LEU A 97 -9.08 3.04 5.88
C LEU A 97 -7.62 2.58 5.76
N ASN A 98 -7.07 2.57 4.54
CA ASN A 98 -5.69 2.14 4.32
C ASN A 98 -4.70 3.06 5.06
N ARG A 99 -4.98 4.37 5.10
CA ARG A 99 -4.23 5.33 5.93
C ARG A 99 -4.30 4.97 7.42
N ALA A 100 -5.48 4.66 7.93
CA ALA A 100 -5.66 4.29 9.33
C ALA A 100 -4.92 3.00 9.69
N ILE A 101 -4.85 2.04 8.77
CA ILE A 101 -4.01 0.84 8.92
C ILE A 101 -2.53 1.23 8.98
N ALA A 102 -2.05 2.10 8.09
CA ALA A 102 -0.66 2.57 8.15
C ALA A 102 -0.34 3.30 9.48
N ILE A 103 -1.31 4.04 10.04
CA ILE A 103 -1.18 4.64 11.38
C ILE A 103 -1.15 3.56 12.47
N ALA A 104 -1.98 2.52 12.38
CA ALA A 104 -1.93 1.40 13.33
C ALA A 104 -0.55 0.74 13.36
N GLU A 105 0.07 0.57 12.20
CA GLU A 105 1.39 -0.04 12.06
C GLU A 105 2.51 0.88 12.58
N HIS A 106 2.35 2.21 12.46
CA HIS A 106 3.36 3.17 12.93
C HIS A 106 3.22 3.55 14.41
N GLU A 107 2.00 3.83 14.86
CA GLU A 107 1.67 4.41 16.17
C GLU A 107 0.94 3.43 17.11
N GLY A 108 0.59 2.24 16.61
CA GLY A 108 -0.09 1.19 17.37
C GLY A 108 -1.60 1.13 17.11
N ALA A 109 -2.17 -0.05 17.38
CA ALA A 109 -3.55 -0.39 17.04
C ALA A 109 -4.61 0.58 17.61
N ALA A 110 -4.39 1.13 18.81
CA ALA A 110 -5.32 2.09 19.42
C ALA A 110 -5.49 3.35 18.56
N ARG A 111 -4.38 3.91 18.05
CA ARG A 111 -4.40 5.08 17.17
C ARG A 111 -5.08 4.78 15.85
N GLY A 112 -4.80 3.64 15.23
CA GLY A 112 -5.51 3.24 14.01
C GLY A 112 -7.02 3.05 14.21
N LEU A 113 -7.45 2.50 15.34
CA LEU A 113 -8.88 2.37 15.66
C LEU A 113 -9.55 3.73 15.88
N GLU A 114 -8.84 4.71 16.44
CA GLU A 114 -9.30 6.09 16.54
C GLU A 114 -9.43 6.77 15.16
N GLU A 115 -8.54 6.48 14.22
CA GLU A 115 -8.63 7.00 12.85
C GLU A 115 -9.78 6.34 12.08
N ILE A 116 -9.92 5.01 12.17
CA ILE A 116 -11.09 4.28 11.63
C ILE A 116 -12.37 4.85 12.26
N SER A 117 -12.31 5.16 13.56
CA SER A 117 -13.18 6.07 14.35
C SER A 117 -13.92 7.12 13.54
N ALA A 118 -13.09 7.93 12.89
CA ALA A 118 -13.41 9.22 12.32
C ALA A 118 -13.74 9.17 10.82
N ILE A 119 -13.61 8.01 10.16
CA ILE A 119 -13.94 7.88 8.74
C ILE A 119 -15.44 8.12 8.53
N ALA A 120 -15.80 9.25 7.89
CA ALA A 120 -17.16 9.52 7.49
C ALA A 120 -17.63 8.51 6.43
N GLN A 121 -18.90 8.09 6.48
CA GLN A 121 -19.50 7.10 5.55
C GLN A 121 -19.00 5.64 5.73
N ARG A 122 -18.73 5.19 6.97
CA ARG A 122 -18.48 3.77 7.29
C ARG A 122 -19.48 2.82 6.65
N ASP A 123 -20.75 3.22 6.55
CA ASP A 123 -21.83 2.41 5.98
C ASP A 123 -21.60 2.06 4.50
N ARG A 124 -20.86 2.89 3.74
CA ARG A 124 -20.44 2.58 2.37
C ARG A 124 -19.28 1.58 2.28
N MET A 125 -18.51 1.42 3.36
CA MET A 125 -17.46 0.40 3.42
C MET A 125 -18.05 -1.00 3.64
N ALA A 126 -19.16 -1.10 4.37
CA ALA A 126 -19.89 -2.37 4.57
C ALA A 126 -20.51 -2.92 3.27
N SER A 127 -20.57 -2.11 2.21
CA SER A 127 -21.13 -2.44 0.90
C SER A 127 -20.06 -2.52 -0.20
N TYR A 128 -18.77 -2.44 0.16
CA TYR A 128 -17.67 -2.65 -0.77
C TYR A 128 -17.53 -4.17 -1.07
N PRO A 129 -17.55 -4.60 -2.34
CA PRO A 129 -17.53 -6.02 -2.71
C PRO A 129 -16.20 -6.72 -2.40
#